data_AF-A0A9E0WYK9-F1
#
_entry.id   AF-A0A9E0WYK9-F1
#
_cell.length_a   1.000
_cell.length_b   1.000
_cell.length_c   1.000
_cell.angle_alpha   90.00
_cell.angle_beta   90.00
_cell.angle_gamma   90.00
#
_symmetry.space_group_name_H-M   'P 1'
#
loop_
_entity.id
_entity.type
_entity.pdbx_description
1 polymer ?
#
loop_
_entity_poly.entity_id
_entity_poly.type
_entity_poly.pdbx_seq_one_letter_code
_entity_poly.pdbx_strand_id
1 'polypeptide(L)'
;MVYEQLTGAKLRERVTNVEVSQADVCFVAAINGHKVSNSFDATVAASRDMGRVLRIQTVEQTLAVEPQKLMIACKTVHAAPIGALFGRSNSVEGEIDFSPKSQGRYVVTGTLSNSGSAVWIEDAATAEIVSAKVSTGKP
;
A
#
# COMPACT_ATOMS: atom_id res chain seq x y z
N MET A 1 -9.44 -16.47 -29.50
CA MET A 1 -8.79 -15.58 -28.52
C MET A 1 -9.88 -14.75 -27.87
N VAL A 2 -10.31 -15.14 -26.66
CA VAL A 2 -11.32 -14.37 -25.92
C VAL A 2 -10.56 -13.24 -25.23
N TYR A 3 -10.85 -12.00 -25.64
CA TYR A 3 -10.45 -10.83 -24.87
C TYR A 3 -11.30 -10.84 -23.59
N GLU A 4 -10.76 -11.40 -22.52
CA GLU A 4 -11.31 -11.25 -21.19
C GLU A 4 -11.14 -9.78 -20.81
N GLN A 5 -12.19 -8.99 -21.08
CA GLN A 5 -12.26 -7.61 -20.62
C GLN A 5 -12.04 -7.63 -19.11
N LEU A 6 -11.06 -6.85 -18.66
CA LEU A 6 -10.68 -6.66 -17.26
C LEU A 6 -11.87 -6.06 -16.49
N THR A 7 -12.82 -6.90 -16.07
CA THR A 7 -13.96 -6.53 -15.20
C THR A 7 -13.57 -6.47 -13.74
N GLY A 8 -12.31 -6.78 -13.41
CA GLY A 8 -11.75 -6.68 -12.07
C GLY A 8 -11.74 -5.23 -11.56
N ALA A 9 -11.97 -5.09 -10.26
CA ALA A 9 -11.82 -3.80 -9.60
C ALA A 9 -10.35 -3.38 -9.58
N LYS A 10 -10.10 -2.07 -9.48
CA LYS A 10 -8.75 -1.49 -9.43
C LYS A 10 -8.46 -0.98 -8.03
N LEU A 11 -7.30 -1.35 -7.50
CA LEU A 11 -6.81 -0.89 -6.22
C LEU A 11 -5.45 -0.25 -6.40
N ARG A 12 -5.41 1.07 -6.32
CA ARG A 12 -4.18 1.85 -6.39
C ARG A 12 -3.52 1.91 -5.02
N GLU A 13 -2.22 1.78 -4.97
CA GLU A 13 -1.44 1.93 -3.75
C GLU A 13 -1.01 3.40 -3.59
N ARG A 14 -0.97 3.91 -2.36
CA ARG A 14 -0.60 5.31 -2.10
C ARG A 14 0.86 5.41 -1.68
N VAL A 15 1.56 6.33 -2.33
CA VAL A 15 2.89 6.77 -1.91
C VAL A 15 2.82 8.25 -1.55
N THR A 16 3.26 8.57 -0.35
CA THR A 16 3.33 9.95 0.16
C THR A 16 4.78 10.31 0.38
N ASN A 17 5.30 11.25 -0.42
CA ASN A 17 6.64 11.77 -0.23
C ASN A 17 6.72 12.51 1.10
N VAL A 18 7.69 12.15 1.94
CA VAL A 18 7.98 12.87 3.20
C VAL A 18 9.12 13.85 2.94
N GLU A 19 10.20 13.38 2.31
CA GLU A 19 11.34 14.17 1.87
C GLU A 19 12.04 13.47 0.68
N VAL A 20 13.11 14.06 0.13
CA VAL A 20 13.82 13.53 -1.05
C VAL A 20 14.34 12.09 -0.84
N SER A 21 14.67 11.73 0.40
CA SER A 21 15.21 10.41 0.78
C SER A 21 14.20 9.49 1.47
N GLN A 22 12.95 9.92 1.67
CA GLN A 22 11.97 9.20 2.49
C GLN A 22 10.54 9.34 1.96
N ALA A 23 9.80 8.23 1.94
CA ALA A 23 8.38 8.23 1.64
C ALA A 23 7.63 7.23 2.53
N ASP A 24 6.34 7.47 2.73
CA ASP A 24 5.44 6.49 3.31
C ASP A 24 4.68 5.80 2.18
N VAL A 25 4.69 4.46 2.19
CA VAL A 25 4.08 3.64 1.15
C VAL A 25 3.02 2.77 1.78
N CYS A 26 1.77 2.95 1.36
CA CYS A 26 0.64 2.10 1.75
C CYS A 26 0.23 1.20 0.58
N PHE A 27 0.26 -0.11 0.78
CA PHE A 27 0.26 -1.11 -0.28
C PHE A 27 -0.43 -2.42 0.11
N VAL A 28 -0.68 -3.30 -0.87
CA VAL A 28 -1.13 -4.68 -0.63
C VAL A 28 0.08 -5.61 -0.65
N ALA A 29 0.33 -6.31 0.45
CA ALA A 29 1.42 -7.28 0.55
C ALA A 29 1.02 -8.66 -0.02
N ALA A 30 -0.24 -9.06 0.16
CA ALA A 30 -0.76 -10.33 -0.30
C ALA A 30 -2.27 -10.30 -0.57
N ILE A 31 -2.72 -11.15 -1.49
CA ILE A 31 -4.12 -11.41 -1.81
C ILE A 31 -4.37 -12.91 -1.60
N ASN A 32 -5.34 -13.26 -0.76
CA ASN A 32 -5.66 -14.64 -0.39
C ASN A 32 -4.41 -15.45 0.05
N GLY A 33 -3.52 -14.83 0.82
CA GLY A 33 -2.27 -15.44 1.29
C GLY A 33 -1.14 -15.51 0.25
N HIS A 34 -1.39 -15.13 -1.01
CA HIS A 34 -0.38 -15.09 -2.05
C HIS A 34 0.25 -13.71 -2.13
N LYS A 35 1.58 -13.64 -2.00
CA LYS A 35 2.32 -12.39 -2.14
C LYS A 35 2.14 -11.80 -3.53
N VAL A 36 1.98 -10.48 -3.60
CA VAL A 36 1.85 -9.72 -4.85
C VAL A 36 2.95 -8.68 -4.96
N SER A 37 3.33 -8.35 -6.20
CA SER A 37 4.22 -7.21 -6.45
C SER A 37 3.54 -5.93 -5.96
N ASN A 38 4.27 -5.08 -5.25
CA ASN A 38 3.71 -3.89 -4.60
C ASN A 38 4.66 -2.69 -4.72
N SER A 39 4.15 -1.50 -4.42
CA SER A 39 4.84 -0.21 -4.55
C SER A 39 6.02 -0.09 -3.61
N PHE A 40 5.98 -0.73 -2.44
CA PHE A 40 7.09 -0.69 -1.49
C PHE A 40 8.29 -1.44 -2.05
N ASP A 41 8.12 -2.70 -2.44
CA ASP A 41 9.18 -3.52 -3.02
C ASP A 41 9.69 -2.94 -4.34
N ALA A 42 8.78 -2.42 -5.19
CA ALA A 42 9.13 -1.76 -6.44
C ALA A 42 9.94 -0.48 -6.21
N THR A 43 9.57 0.34 -5.22
CA THR A 43 10.30 1.57 -4.85
C THR A 43 11.67 1.24 -4.27
N VAL A 44 11.75 0.25 -3.36
CA VAL A 44 13.02 -0.22 -2.80
C VAL A 44 13.94 -0.71 -3.92
N ALA A 45 13.44 -1.56 -4.83
CA ALA A 45 14.23 -2.08 -5.93
C ALA A 45 14.70 -0.98 -6.88
N ALA A 46 13.83 -0.04 -7.24
CA ALA A 46 14.13 1.06 -8.15
C ALA A 46 15.10 2.09 -7.56
N SER A 47 15.23 2.15 -6.23
CA SER A 47 16.11 3.08 -5.51
C SER A 47 17.48 2.49 -5.17
N ARG A 48 17.70 1.19 -5.42
CA ARG A 48 19.01 0.55 -5.21
C ARG A 48 20.07 1.27 -6.03
N ASP A 49 21.24 1.48 -5.41
CA ASP A 49 22.41 2.13 -6.02
C ASP A 49 22.20 3.59 -6.47
N MET A 50 21.11 4.24 -6.04
CA MET A 50 20.82 5.65 -6.33
C MET A 50 21.30 6.63 -5.23
N GLY A 51 22.07 6.14 -4.26
CA GLY A 51 22.61 6.95 -3.17
C GLY A 51 21.50 7.49 -2.26
N ARG A 52 21.32 8.82 -2.22
CA ARG A 52 20.32 9.49 -1.37
C ARG A 52 18.96 9.71 -2.06
N VAL A 53 18.84 9.34 -3.34
CA VAL A 53 17.62 9.60 -4.12
C VAL A 53 16.67 8.41 -3.97
N LEU A 54 15.43 8.70 -3.56
CA LEU A 54 14.36 7.71 -3.57
C LEU A 54 13.60 7.77 -4.91
N ARG A 55 13.60 6.67 -5.67
CA ARG A 55 12.87 6.54 -6.92
C ARG A 55 11.53 5.86 -6.68
N ILE A 56 10.49 6.67 -6.50
CA ILE A 56 9.13 6.20 -6.27
C ILE A 56 8.61 5.39 -7.44
N GLN A 57 8.00 4.24 -7.13
CA GLN A 57 7.21 3.43 -8.05
C GLN A 57 5.83 3.18 -7.43
N THR A 58 4.78 3.28 -8.24
CA THR A 58 3.41 3.02 -7.83
C THR A 58 2.84 1.87 -8.62
N VAL A 59 2.24 0.92 -7.92
CA VAL A 59 1.58 -0.27 -8.46
C VAL A 59 0.07 -0.13 -8.32
N GLU A 60 -0.66 -0.65 -9.30
CA GLU A 60 -2.12 -0.80 -9.25
C GLU A 60 -2.45 -2.29 -9.34
N GLN A 61 -3.17 -2.80 -8.34
CA GLN A 61 -3.64 -4.18 -8.32
C GLN A 61 -4.97 -4.28 -9.07
N THR A 62 -5.15 -5.39 -9.78
CA THR A 62 -6.47 -5.79 -10.30
C THR A 62 -7.04 -6.85 -9.36
N LEU A 63 -8.20 -6.58 -8.77
CA LEU A 63 -8.86 -7.47 -7.83
C LEU A 63 -10.00 -8.21 -8.53
N ALA A 64 -10.21 -9.48 -8.16
CA ALA A 64 -11.41 -10.21 -8.52
C ALA A 64 -12.64 -9.58 -7.86
N VAL A 65 -13.80 -9.61 -8.52
CA VAL A 65 -15.07 -9.04 -8.00
C VAL A 65 -15.76 -10.07 -7.09
N GLU A 66 -15.05 -10.47 -6.03
CA GLU A 66 -15.51 -11.45 -5.05
C GLU A 66 -14.88 -11.17 -3.68
N PRO A 67 -15.47 -11.67 -2.58
CA PRO A 67 -14.88 -11.57 -1.25
C PRO A 67 -13.49 -12.21 -1.22
N GLN A 68 -12.50 -11.47 -0.74
CA GLN A 68 -11.12 -11.91 -0.68
C GLN A 68 -10.40 -11.33 0.54
N LYS A 69 -9.34 -12.00 0.97
CA LYS A 69 -8.48 -11.55 2.07
C LYS A 69 -7.33 -10.73 1.52
N LEU A 70 -7.16 -9.52 2.03
CA LEU A 70 -6.04 -8.65 1.68
C LEU A 70 -5.14 -8.45 2.90
N MET A 71 -3.86 -8.72 2.74
CA MET A 71 -2.85 -8.25 3.69
C MET A 71 -2.44 -6.84 3.25
N ILE A 72 -2.90 -5.83 3.99
CA ILE A 72 -2.58 -4.42 3.71
C ILE A 72 -1.52 -3.92 4.68
N ALA A 73 -0.66 -3.04 4.21
CA ALA A 73 0.40 -2.45 5.01
C ALA A 73 0.60 -0.98 4.68
N CYS A 74 1.15 -0.23 5.63
CA CYS A 74 1.79 1.04 5.35
C CYS A 74 3.14 1.12 6.06
N LYS A 75 4.20 1.47 5.33
CA LYS A 75 5.59 1.46 5.81
C LYS A 75 6.36 2.66 5.31
N THR A 76 7.21 3.22 6.17
CA THR A 76 8.20 4.22 5.73
C THR A 76 9.34 3.52 4.98
N VAL A 77 9.65 4.00 3.77
CA VAL A 77 10.80 3.58 2.96
C VAL A 77 11.85 4.68 2.94
N HIS A 78 13.13 4.27 2.97
CA HIS A 78 14.30 5.14 2.96
C HIS A 78 15.18 4.84 1.75
N ALA A 79 15.81 5.85 1.16
CA ALA A 79 16.66 5.71 -0.03
C ALA A 79 17.93 4.85 0.22
N ALA A 80 18.45 4.88 1.44
CA ALA A 80 19.63 4.10 1.83
C ALA A 80 19.41 3.40 3.18
N PRO A 81 19.98 2.19 3.40
CA PRO A 81 19.82 1.43 4.66
C PRO A 81 20.28 2.21 5.91
N ILE A 82 21.28 3.08 5.79
CA ILE A 82 21.72 3.92 6.92
C ILE A 82 20.64 4.92 7.35
N GLY A 83 19.78 5.36 6.42
CA GLY A 83 18.63 6.21 6.74
C GLY A 83 17.62 5.52 7.65
N ALA A 84 17.44 4.20 7.53
CA ALA A 84 16.56 3.43 8.42
C ALA A 84 17.12 3.27 9.85
N LEU A 85 18.44 3.42 10.04
CA LEU A 85 19.08 3.38 11.37
C LEU A 85 18.89 4.69 12.17
N PHE A 86 18.71 5.82 11.48
CA PHE A 86 18.58 7.15 12.11
C PHE A 86 17.21 7.80 11.90
N GLY A 87 16.38 7.24 11.01
CA GLY A 87 15.06 7.75 10.65
C GLY A 87 13.91 7.00 11.33
N ARG A 88 12.68 7.49 11.10
CA ARG A 88 11.47 6.81 11.60
C ARG A 88 11.24 5.53 10.79
N SER A 89 11.03 4.42 11.49
CA SER A 89 10.68 3.12 10.89
C SER A 89 9.27 2.74 11.34
N ASN A 90 8.30 3.60 11.04
CA ASN A 90 6.90 3.34 11.38
C ASN A 90 6.32 2.33 10.38
N SER A 91 5.56 1.38 10.91
CA SER A 91 4.86 0.39 10.10
C SER A 91 3.55 -0.05 10.75
N VAL A 92 2.56 -0.31 9.92
CA VAL A 92 1.33 -1.01 10.28
C VAL A 92 1.04 -2.04 9.20
N GLU A 93 0.59 -3.22 9.58
CA GLU A 93 0.26 -4.31 8.67
C GLU A 93 -0.83 -5.17 9.31
N GLY A 94 -1.76 -5.66 8.49
CA GLY A 94 -2.80 -6.57 8.95
C GLY A 94 -3.68 -7.09 7.82
N GLU A 95 -4.33 -8.21 8.11
CA GLU A 95 -5.28 -8.84 7.19
C GLU A 95 -6.68 -8.23 7.36
N ILE A 96 -7.35 -7.98 6.25
CA ILE A 96 -8.75 -7.57 6.19
C ILE A 96 -9.52 -8.42 5.19
N ASP A 97 -10.80 -8.62 5.45
CA ASP A 97 -11.74 -9.10 4.43
C ASP A 97 -12.22 -7.92 3.59
N PHE A 98 -12.18 -8.06 2.27
CA PHE A 98 -12.56 -7.02 1.32
C PHE A 98 -13.40 -7.59 0.18
N SER A 99 -14.46 -6.88 -0.19
CA SER A 99 -15.39 -7.28 -1.27
C SER A 99 -15.54 -6.11 -2.25
N PRO A 100 -14.68 -6.03 -3.27
CA PRO A 100 -14.77 -4.95 -4.24
C PRO A 100 -16.03 -5.07 -5.11
N LYS A 101 -16.58 -3.93 -5.51
CA LYS A 101 -17.67 -3.84 -6.48
C LYS A 101 -17.13 -3.99 -7.90
N SER A 102 -17.97 -4.45 -8.82
CA SER A 102 -17.64 -4.50 -10.25
C SER A 102 -17.19 -3.13 -10.74
N GLN A 103 -16.04 -3.09 -11.44
CA GLN A 103 -15.40 -1.86 -11.93
C GLN A 103 -15.09 -0.82 -10.83
N GLY A 104 -15.10 -1.23 -9.55
CA GLY A 104 -14.78 -0.36 -8.42
C GLY A 104 -13.34 0.14 -8.49
N ARG A 105 -13.12 1.37 -8.02
CA ARG A 105 -11.79 2.00 -7.96
C ARG A 105 -11.50 2.36 -6.52
N TYR A 106 -10.38 1.89 -6.03
CA TYR A 106 -10.03 1.95 -4.62
C TYR A 106 -8.61 2.46 -4.43
N VAL A 107 -8.32 2.93 -3.22
CA VAL A 107 -6.96 3.33 -2.82
C VAL A 107 -6.61 2.71 -1.49
N VAL A 108 -5.47 2.02 -1.39
CA VAL A 108 -4.86 1.67 -0.09
C VAL A 108 -4.16 2.92 0.44
N THR A 109 -4.52 3.34 1.64
CA THR A 109 -4.00 4.56 2.24
C THR A 109 -3.87 4.40 3.75
N GLY A 110 -3.19 5.34 4.40
CA GLY A 110 -2.90 5.24 5.81
C GLY A 110 -2.21 6.46 6.37
N THR A 111 -1.97 6.41 7.67
CA THR A 111 -1.20 7.41 8.42
C THR A 111 -0.14 6.70 9.23
N LEU A 112 1.11 7.14 9.13
CA LEU A 112 2.20 6.66 9.96
C LEU A 112 2.61 7.77 10.94
N SER A 113 2.65 7.44 12.23
CA SER A 113 3.12 8.36 13.26
C SER A 113 3.70 7.61 14.46
N ASN A 114 4.47 8.33 15.27
CA ASN A 114 5.06 7.76 16.48
C ASN A 114 4.01 7.48 17.58
N SER A 115 2.86 8.16 17.54
CA SER A 115 1.76 7.98 18.51
C SER A 115 0.77 6.89 18.11
N GLY A 116 0.88 6.38 16.89
CA GLY A 116 0.01 5.34 16.35
C GLY A 116 -0.04 5.39 14.83
N SER A 117 -0.09 4.22 14.20
CA SER A 117 -0.16 4.11 12.74
C SER A 117 -1.43 3.37 12.34
N ALA A 118 -1.96 3.66 11.16
CA ALA A 118 -3.14 2.96 10.64
C ALA A 118 -3.16 2.89 9.11
N VAL A 119 -3.80 1.85 8.57
CA VAL A 119 -3.97 1.62 7.13
C VAL A 119 -5.39 1.09 6.86
N TRP A 120 -5.97 1.50 5.73
CA TRP A 120 -7.32 1.16 5.29
C TRP A 120 -7.46 1.31 3.77
N ILE A 121 -8.63 0.94 3.23
CA ILE A 121 -9.00 1.13 1.83
C ILE A 121 -10.10 2.18 1.74
N GLU A 122 -9.94 3.11 0.80
CA GLU A 122 -10.95 4.11 0.43
C GLU A 122 -11.54 3.83 -0.94
N ASP A 123 -12.79 4.20 -1.15
CA ASP A 123 -13.32 4.40 -2.49
C ASP A 123 -12.62 5.63 -3.12
N ALA A 124 -12.10 5.46 -4.33
CA ALA A 124 -11.28 6.48 -4.97
C ALA A 124 -12.08 7.73 -5.40
N ALA A 125 -13.40 7.62 -5.57
CA ALA A 125 -14.26 8.72 -5.99
C ALA A 125 -14.81 9.49 -4.78
N THR A 126 -15.16 8.81 -3.69
CA THR A 126 -15.80 9.45 -2.52
C THR A 126 -14.84 9.69 -1.35
N ALA A 127 -13.67 9.06 -1.35
CA ALA A 127 -12.74 9.00 -0.22
C ALA A 127 -13.35 8.38 1.06
N GLU A 128 -14.49 7.71 0.95
CA GLU A 128 -15.09 6.97 2.07
C GLU A 128 -14.26 5.72 2.38
N ILE A 129 -14.09 5.44 3.66
CA ILE A 129 -13.44 4.21 4.12
C ILE A 129 -14.39 3.03 3.85
N VAL A 130 -13.95 2.08 3.04
CA VAL A 130 -14.74 0.91 2.59
C VAL A 130 -14.20 -0.43 3.09
N SER A 131 -13.28 -0.39 4.05
CA SER A 131 -12.72 -1.58 4.70
C SER A 131 -12.66 -1.42 6.21
N ALA A 132 -12.37 -2.52 6.91
CA ALA A 132 -11.83 -2.43 8.26
C ALA A 132 -10.52 -1.64 8.25
N LYS A 133 -10.28 -0.88 9.33
CA LYS A 133 -9.03 -0.15 9.57
C LYS A 133 -8.11 -1.00 10.43
N VAL A 134 -6.87 -1.16 10.00
CA VAL A 134 -5.81 -1.80 10.78
C VAL A 134 -5.00 -0.70 11.46
N SER A 135 -4.70 -0.84 12.75
CA SER A 135 -3.93 0.16 13.50
C SER A 135 -2.94 -0.45 14.48
N THR A 136 -1.80 0.21 14.67
CA THR A 136 -0.86 -0.01 15.77
C THR A 136 -1.04 1.12 16.80
N GLY A 137 -1.46 0.75 18.00
CA GLY A 137 -1.88 1.67 19.06
C GLY A 137 -3.01 1.02 19.87
N LYS A 138 -3.07 1.27 21.18
CA LYS A 138 -4.19 0.76 22.02
C LYS A 138 -5.49 1.37 21.51
N PRO A 139 -6.59 0.60 21.36
CA PRO A 139 -7.90 1.14 21.02
C PRO A 139 -8.36 2.23 22.00
#